data_AF-A0A2H0T7Y0-F1
#
_entry.id   AF-A0A2H0T7Y0-F1
#
_cell.length_a   1.000
_cell.length_b   1.000
_cell.length_c   1.000
_cell.angle_alpha   90.00
_cell.angle_beta   90.00
_cell.angle_gamma   90.00
#
_symmetry.space_group_name_H-M   'P 1'
#
loop_
_entity.id
_entity.type
_entity.pdbx_description
1 polymer ?
#
loop_
_entity_poly.entity_id
_entity_poly.type
_entity_poly.pdbx_seq_one_letter_code
_entity_poly.pdbx_strand_id
1 'polypeptide(L)'
;MKYKEKIFLYISPAILAILSSIIAYWILGIEWYIMIFPALSGIFFSFIIKGDKAYKYLKALAIGSIIYSVILGIAIATIQLKISWTFIYQPGFYGMLLIPIFIFWLGGGLGIVFKGFYSLYKKFIDKIILFVSPAILVGLSFFVRNIAIKGTIMRRYYGWPRPFLEYQIKDAIDGLFINKWTNNFFVKNTIYNYLIILALFTFVFFIIQLLNKYIKKLKLNPTPILFVITILASTILLISPGLKRIYVEREIDKANYCQVASDCQLLEPKCPFGCAIYVNKENAGKINGLLMNYDSTCIYSCISTTPTCENNKCRPVWGAEEQWLKITQAIYNCEVTQIFQAHNLNVSAKLKNGDVLNAAEPKIDDIIKVAIEAQAKCGEIIMGTE
;
A
#
# COMPACT_ATOMS: atom_id res chain seq x y z
N MET A 1 0.10 41.58 20.65
CA MET A 1 -0.96 40.57 20.79
C MET A 1 -1.44 40.57 22.22
N LYS A 2 -2.74 40.76 22.43
CA LYS A 2 -3.37 40.59 23.74
C LYS A 2 -3.30 39.10 24.13
N TYR A 3 -3.28 38.79 25.43
CA TYR A 3 -3.11 37.41 25.94
C TYR A 3 -4.10 36.40 25.32
N LYS A 4 -5.34 36.83 25.06
CA LYS A 4 -6.38 36.03 24.37
C LYS A 4 -5.99 35.59 22.95
N GLU A 5 -5.28 36.43 22.19
CA GLU A 5 -4.85 36.09 20.81
C GLU A 5 -3.75 35.03 20.79
N LYS A 6 -2.89 35.00 21.81
CA LYS A 6 -1.86 33.96 21.96
C LYS A 6 -2.49 32.59 22.24
N ILE A 7 -3.46 32.54 23.14
CA ILE A 7 -4.16 31.30 23.51
C ILE A 7 -4.86 30.70 22.28
N PHE A 8 -5.58 31.51 21.52
CA PHE A 8 -6.28 31.05 20.32
C PHE A 8 -5.30 30.50 19.27
N LEU A 9 -4.16 31.17 19.09
CA LEU A 9 -3.11 30.71 18.17
C LEU A 9 -2.59 29.31 18.56
N TYR A 10 -2.38 29.05 19.85
CA TYR A 10 -1.80 27.78 20.30
C TYR A 10 -2.79 26.62 20.35
N ILE A 11 -4.04 26.89 20.71
CA ILE A 11 -5.03 25.83 20.95
C ILE A 11 -5.72 25.39 19.65
N SER A 12 -5.97 26.32 18.72
CA SER A 12 -6.68 26.04 17.47
C SER A 12 -6.04 24.93 16.61
N PRO A 13 -4.71 24.92 16.33
CA PRO A 13 -4.08 23.90 15.50
C PRO A 13 -4.07 22.53 16.18
N ALA A 14 -3.89 22.50 17.51
CA ALA A 14 -3.89 21.27 18.29
C ALA A 14 -5.28 20.62 18.28
N ILE A 15 -6.34 21.40 18.51
CA ILE A 15 -7.73 20.90 18.44
C ILE A 15 -8.05 20.40 17.02
N LEU A 16 -7.67 21.16 15.98
CA LEU A 16 -7.94 20.77 14.60
C LEU A 16 -7.20 19.48 14.22
N ALA A 17 -5.95 19.32 14.65
CA ALA A 17 -5.16 18.10 14.44
C ALA A 17 -5.77 16.90 15.18
N ILE A 18 -6.27 17.09 16.41
CA ILE A 18 -6.92 16.01 17.17
C ILE A 18 -8.22 15.58 16.48
N LEU A 19 -9.10 16.53 16.15
CA LEU A 19 -10.38 16.24 15.48
C LEU A 19 -10.19 15.54 14.13
N SER A 20 -9.26 16.04 13.31
CA SER A 20 -8.97 15.43 12.01
C SER A 20 -8.35 14.03 12.15
N SER A 21 -7.55 13.78 13.18
CA SER A 21 -7.00 12.45 13.48
C SER A 21 -8.09 11.47 13.91
N ILE A 22 -9.03 11.91 14.76
CA ILE A 22 -10.18 11.09 15.19
C ILE A 22 -11.08 10.77 13.99
N ILE A 23 -11.41 11.76 13.17
CA ILE A 23 -12.24 11.58 11.97
C ILE A 23 -11.54 10.65 10.97
N ALA A 24 -10.24 10.83 10.72
CA ALA A 24 -9.48 9.98 9.82
C ALA A 24 -9.38 8.53 10.33
N TYR A 25 -9.17 8.33 11.64
CA TYR A 25 -9.18 7.00 12.24
C TYR A 25 -10.54 6.31 12.04
N TRP A 26 -11.64 7.02 12.33
CA TRP A 26 -13.00 6.49 12.20
C TRP A 26 -13.41 6.19 10.76
N ILE A 27 -13.07 7.05 9.81
CA ILE A 27 -13.50 6.91 8.41
C ILE A 27 -12.61 5.92 7.66
N LEU A 28 -11.29 5.98 7.87
CA LEU A 28 -10.35 5.29 7.01
C LEU A 28 -9.83 3.98 7.61
N GLY A 29 -9.87 3.80 8.94
CA GLY A 29 -9.29 2.61 9.59
C GLY A 29 -7.82 2.37 9.22
N ILE A 30 -7.09 3.44 8.86
CA ILE A 30 -5.69 3.39 8.42
C ILE A 30 -4.83 4.21 9.40
N GLU A 31 -3.88 3.53 10.05
CA GLU A 31 -2.98 4.11 11.06
C GLU A 31 -2.03 5.19 10.51
N TRP A 32 -1.67 5.12 9.22
CA TRP A 32 -0.63 5.98 8.63
C TRP A 32 -1.14 7.35 8.12
N TYR A 33 -2.40 7.47 7.71
CA TYR A 33 -2.96 8.73 7.19
C TYR A 33 -3.20 9.77 8.28
N ILE A 34 -3.29 9.35 9.54
CA ILE A 34 -3.37 10.23 10.70
C ILE A 34 -2.15 11.17 10.76
N MET A 35 -1.01 10.77 10.19
CA MET A 35 0.23 11.55 10.24
C MET A 35 0.28 12.72 9.24
N ILE A 36 -0.60 12.77 8.24
CA ILE A 36 -0.69 13.89 7.28
C ILE A 36 -1.29 15.15 7.92
N PHE A 37 -2.27 14.98 8.80
CA PHE A 37 -2.97 16.09 9.46
C PHE A 37 -2.09 16.94 10.41
N PRO A 38 -1.24 16.36 11.26
CA PRO A 38 -0.30 17.13 12.07
C PRO A 38 0.74 17.87 11.23
N ALA A 39 1.22 17.28 10.12
CA ALA A 39 2.07 17.99 9.18
C ALA A 39 1.33 19.20 8.57
N LEU A 40 0.11 18.98 8.06
CA LEU A 40 -0.74 20.06 7.53
C LEU A 40 -1.00 21.17 8.56
N SER A 41 -1.25 20.82 9.83
CA SER A 41 -1.51 21.82 10.89
C SER A 41 -0.27 22.69 11.15
N GLY A 42 0.93 22.10 11.18
CA GLY A 42 2.19 22.83 11.28
C GLY A 42 2.41 23.81 10.12
N ILE A 43 2.02 23.40 8.90
CA ILE A 43 2.07 24.28 7.72
C ILE A 43 1.02 25.39 7.79
N PHE A 44 -0.24 25.10 8.16
CA PHE A 44 -1.27 26.14 8.34
C PHE A 44 -0.87 27.15 9.40
N PHE A 45 -0.26 26.69 10.49
CA PHE A 45 0.29 27.56 11.53
C PHE A 45 1.38 28.47 10.98
N SER A 46 2.26 27.94 10.10
CA SER A 46 3.27 28.74 9.42
C SER A 46 2.65 29.85 8.56
N PHE A 47 1.47 29.66 7.96
CA PHE A 47 0.81 30.68 7.15
C PHE A 47 0.24 31.85 7.97
N ILE A 48 -0.21 31.60 9.20
CA ILE A 48 -0.81 32.60 10.08
C ILE A 48 0.24 33.57 10.66
N ILE A 49 1.48 33.10 10.86
CA ILE A 49 2.52 33.90 11.51
C ILE A 49 3.12 34.95 10.55
N LYS A 50 3.26 36.22 10.95
CA LYS A 50 3.99 37.21 10.14
C LYS A 50 5.48 36.84 10.01
N GLY A 51 6.03 36.92 8.79
CA GLY A 51 7.31 36.30 8.40
C GLY A 51 8.53 36.76 9.21
N ASP A 52 8.54 38.03 9.62
CA ASP A 52 9.58 38.67 10.43
C ASP A 52 9.64 38.16 11.88
N LYS A 53 8.63 37.40 12.34
CA LYS A 53 8.55 36.90 13.73
C LYS A 53 8.40 35.39 13.82
N ALA A 54 8.49 34.65 12.70
CA ALA A 54 8.27 33.20 12.65
C ALA A 54 9.16 32.42 13.64
N TYR A 55 10.43 32.80 13.75
CA TYR A 55 11.39 32.16 14.65
C TYR A 55 11.00 32.25 16.14
N LYS A 56 10.26 33.29 16.55
CA LYS A 56 9.81 33.44 17.95
C LYS A 56 8.77 32.39 18.35
N TYR A 57 8.14 31.73 17.38
CA TYR A 57 7.13 30.69 17.60
C TYR A 57 7.71 29.28 17.55
N LEU A 58 8.99 29.10 17.21
CA LEU A 58 9.64 27.79 17.10
C LEU A 58 9.60 27.02 18.43
N LYS A 59 9.86 27.71 19.55
CA LYS A 59 9.73 27.12 20.90
C LYS A 59 8.31 26.65 21.20
N ALA A 60 7.32 27.46 20.85
CA ALA A 60 5.93 27.13 21.14
C ALA A 60 5.37 26.03 20.21
N LEU A 61 5.84 25.97 18.96
CA LEU A 61 5.53 24.89 18.04
C LEU A 61 6.14 23.57 18.52
N ALA A 62 7.40 23.57 18.97
CA ALA A 62 8.05 22.40 19.54
C ALA A 62 7.27 21.88 20.77
N ILE A 63 6.91 22.78 21.70
CA ILE A 63 6.12 22.44 22.89
C ILE A 63 4.74 21.90 22.49
N GLY A 64 4.04 22.55 21.56
CA GLY A 64 2.72 22.11 21.09
C GLY A 64 2.76 20.75 20.39
N SER A 65 3.82 20.47 19.63
CA SER A 65 4.04 19.18 18.97
C SER A 65 4.21 18.06 19.99
N ILE A 66 5.03 18.29 21.02
CA ILE A 66 5.26 17.33 22.11
C ILE A 66 3.95 17.04 22.85
N ILE A 67 3.20 18.09 23.23
CA ILE A 67 1.92 17.94 23.94
C ILE A 67 0.92 17.15 23.07
N TYR A 68 0.79 17.51 21.79
CA TYR A 68 -0.10 16.80 20.87
C TYR A 68 0.26 15.32 20.75
N SER A 69 1.55 15.00 20.58
CA SER A 69 1.99 13.61 20.47
C SER A 69 1.75 12.80 21.74
N VAL A 70 1.94 13.40 22.93
CA VAL A 70 1.62 12.75 24.21
C VAL A 70 0.13 12.48 24.32
N ILE A 71 -0.73 13.46 24.01
CA ILE A 71 -2.19 13.30 24.07
C ILE A 71 -2.66 12.24 23.06
N LEU A 72 -2.15 12.29 21.82
CA LEU A 72 -2.48 11.33 20.78
C LEU A 72 -2.03 9.91 21.18
N GLY A 73 -0.83 9.78 21.75
CA GLY A 73 -0.32 8.51 22.26
C GLY A 73 -1.20 7.92 23.36
N ILE A 74 -1.64 8.75 24.32
CA ILE A 74 -2.58 8.33 25.38
C ILE A 74 -3.92 7.91 24.77
N ALA A 75 -4.46 8.67 23.82
CA ALA A 75 -5.74 8.35 23.18
C ALA A 75 -5.69 7.02 22.42
N ILE A 76 -4.62 6.78 21.65
CA ILE A 76 -4.41 5.51 20.94
C ILE A 76 -4.27 4.36 21.94
N ALA A 77 -3.46 4.51 22.99
CA ALA A 77 -3.29 3.49 24.02
C ALA A 77 -4.62 3.15 24.71
N THR A 78 -5.44 4.15 25.01
CA THR A 78 -6.76 3.97 25.66
C THR A 78 -7.74 3.24 24.73
N ILE A 79 -7.76 3.59 23.44
CA ILE A 79 -8.59 2.91 22.44
C ILE A 79 -8.17 1.44 22.30
N GLN A 80 -6.87 1.16 22.27
CA GLN A 80 -6.37 -0.21 22.13
C GLN A 80 -6.61 -1.05 23.38
N LEU A 81 -6.45 -0.50 24.58
CA LEU A 81 -6.83 -1.19 25.83
C LEU A 81 -8.31 -1.60 25.84
N LYS A 82 -9.17 -0.85 25.13
CA LYS A 82 -10.60 -1.15 25.02
C LYS A 82 -10.92 -2.18 23.93
N ILE A 83 -10.15 -2.21 22.85
CA ILE A 83 -10.35 -3.12 21.70
C ILE A 83 -9.66 -4.48 21.92
N SER A 84 -8.61 -4.55 22.74
CA SER A 84 -7.81 -5.76 22.86
C SER A 84 -7.28 -5.99 24.28
N TRP A 85 -8.09 -6.64 25.11
CA TRP A 85 -7.56 -7.33 26.30
C TRP A 85 -6.68 -8.54 25.93
N THR A 86 -6.67 -8.97 24.67
CA THR A 86 -6.04 -10.21 24.19
C THR A 86 -4.74 -10.03 23.40
N PHE A 87 -4.28 -8.80 23.11
CA PHE A 87 -3.06 -8.54 22.31
C PHE A 87 -1.94 -7.82 23.09
N ILE A 88 -1.78 -8.17 24.36
CA ILE A 88 -0.69 -7.67 25.20
C ILE A 88 0.56 -8.49 24.87
N TYR A 89 1.44 -7.97 23.99
CA TYR A 89 2.88 -8.29 23.79
C TYR A 89 3.27 -8.32 22.31
N GLN A 90 3.42 -7.14 21.69
CA GLN A 90 4.36 -7.01 20.57
C GLN A 90 5.34 -5.85 20.84
N PRO A 91 6.63 -6.13 21.13
CA PRO A 91 7.62 -5.13 21.55
C PRO A 91 8.01 -4.10 20.47
N GLY A 92 7.50 -4.22 19.24
CA GLY A 92 7.70 -3.22 18.17
C GLY A 92 6.86 -1.95 18.31
N PHE A 93 5.87 -1.91 19.20
CA PHE A 93 4.85 -0.86 19.19
C PHE A 93 5.31 0.48 19.78
N TYR A 94 6.22 0.48 20.76
CA TYR A 94 6.76 1.71 21.34
C TYR A 94 7.56 2.55 20.32
N GLY A 95 8.13 1.90 19.28
CA GLY A 95 8.75 2.60 18.15
C GLY A 95 7.76 3.43 17.34
N MET A 96 6.47 3.05 17.29
CA MET A 96 5.44 3.80 16.57
C MET A 96 5.01 5.10 17.27
N LEU A 97 5.22 5.25 18.58
CA LEU A 97 4.88 6.49 19.29
C LEU A 97 5.86 7.64 19.00
N LEU A 98 7.11 7.32 18.65
CA LEU A 98 8.15 8.31 18.32
C LEU A 98 8.01 8.84 16.89
N ILE A 99 7.40 8.09 15.98
CA ILE A 99 7.23 8.46 14.57
C ILE A 99 6.32 9.69 14.39
N PRO A 100 5.16 9.81 15.08
CA PRO A 100 4.33 11.01 15.07
C PRO A 100 5.03 12.23 15.64
N ILE A 101 5.85 12.07 16.69
CA ILE A 101 6.67 13.15 17.26
C ILE A 101 7.63 13.68 16.19
N PHE A 102 8.33 12.78 15.51
CA PHE A 102 9.26 13.12 14.46
C PHE A 102 8.58 13.80 13.25
N ILE A 103 7.41 13.31 12.83
CA ILE A 103 6.67 13.86 11.68
C ILE A 103 6.03 15.21 11.98
N PHE A 104 5.48 15.41 13.19
CA PHE A 104 4.94 16.71 13.60
C PHE A 104 6.06 17.75 13.70
N TRP A 105 7.19 17.36 14.31
CA TRP A 105 8.37 18.21 14.42
C TRP A 105 8.99 18.53 13.06
N LEU A 106 9.01 17.57 12.12
CA LEU A 106 9.43 17.80 10.73
C LEU A 106 8.47 18.71 9.97
N GLY A 107 7.15 18.50 10.03
CA GLY A 107 6.18 19.34 9.31
C GLY A 107 6.19 20.78 9.81
N GLY A 108 6.24 20.96 11.13
CA GLY A 108 6.36 22.27 11.77
C GLY A 108 7.71 22.93 11.56
N GLY A 109 8.79 22.15 11.69
CA GLY A 109 10.17 22.57 11.43
C GLY A 109 10.36 22.99 9.97
N LEU A 110 9.91 22.18 9.01
CA LEU A 110 9.91 22.51 7.59
C LEU A 110 9.10 23.78 7.32
N GLY A 111 7.91 23.95 7.90
CA GLY A 111 7.13 25.18 7.73
C GLY A 111 7.86 26.44 8.20
N ILE A 112 8.55 26.38 9.34
CA ILE A 112 9.35 27.51 9.86
C ILE A 112 10.64 27.69 9.05
N VAL A 113 11.34 26.62 8.69
CA VAL A 113 12.55 26.65 7.86
C VAL A 113 12.22 27.23 6.49
N PHE A 114 11.19 26.74 5.79
CA PHE A 114 10.77 27.28 4.50
C PHE A 114 10.39 28.76 4.59
N LYS A 115 9.74 29.19 5.68
CA LYS A 115 9.37 30.61 5.85
C LYS A 115 10.56 31.50 6.21
N GLY A 116 11.49 31.00 7.03
CA GLY A 116 12.75 31.66 7.37
C GLY A 116 13.69 31.76 6.17
N PHE A 117 13.84 30.67 5.42
CA PHE A 117 14.54 30.66 4.13
C PHE A 117 13.87 31.61 3.15
N TYR A 118 12.55 31.60 3.00
CA TYR A 118 11.86 32.55 2.11
C TYR A 118 12.09 34.03 2.49
N SER A 119 12.21 34.32 3.79
CA SER A 119 12.58 35.66 4.28
C SER A 119 14.04 36.04 4.00
N LEU A 120 14.95 35.07 4.00
CA LEU A 120 16.38 35.26 3.74
C LEU A 120 16.71 35.31 2.24
N TYR A 121 15.95 34.58 1.42
CA TYR A 121 16.23 34.34 0.01
C TYR A 121 15.31 35.19 -0.89
N LYS A 122 15.62 36.48 -0.97
CA LYS A 122 14.89 37.46 -1.78
C LYS A 122 15.20 37.36 -3.28
N LYS A 123 16.32 36.72 -3.66
CA LYS A 123 16.82 36.64 -5.05
C LYS A 123 16.16 35.49 -5.85
N PHE A 124 16.12 35.66 -7.17
CA PHE A 124 15.38 34.81 -8.11
C PHE A 124 15.97 33.39 -8.25
N ILE A 125 17.30 33.24 -8.19
CA ILE A 125 17.99 31.94 -8.34
C ILE A 125 17.65 30.98 -7.19
N ASP A 126 17.48 31.49 -5.98
CA ASP A 126 17.19 30.65 -4.81
C ASP A 126 15.76 30.10 -4.84
N LYS A 127 14.84 30.81 -5.52
CA LYS A 127 13.49 30.32 -5.82
C LYS A 127 13.53 29.18 -6.84
N ILE A 128 14.46 29.22 -7.80
CA ILE A 128 14.67 28.14 -8.76
C ILE A 128 15.23 26.90 -8.05
N ILE A 129 16.22 27.07 -7.18
CA ILE A 129 16.80 25.93 -6.42
C ILE A 129 15.72 25.28 -5.55
N LEU A 130 14.91 26.05 -4.82
CA LEU A 130 13.82 25.51 -4.02
C LEU A 130 12.75 24.77 -4.86
N PHE A 131 12.57 25.18 -6.13
CA PHE A 131 11.59 24.61 -7.06
C PHE A 131 12.10 23.35 -7.77
N VAL A 132 13.37 23.37 -8.19
CA VAL A 132 14.00 22.32 -8.99
C VAL A 132 14.49 21.18 -8.10
N SER A 133 14.92 21.44 -6.86
CA SER A 133 15.51 20.41 -5.99
C SER A 133 14.54 19.27 -5.64
N PRO A 134 13.27 19.53 -5.24
CA PRO A 134 12.31 18.45 -4.96
C PRO A 134 11.95 17.66 -6.23
N ALA A 135 11.81 18.34 -7.37
CA ALA A 135 11.53 17.69 -8.66
C ALA A 135 12.71 16.81 -9.12
N ILE A 136 13.94 17.27 -8.92
CA ILE A 136 15.16 16.48 -9.17
C ILE A 136 15.23 15.28 -8.22
N LEU A 137 14.93 15.45 -6.93
CA LEU A 137 14.91 14.34 -5.95
C LEU A 137 13.87 13.27 -6.31
N VAL A 138 12.67 13.69 -6.74
CA VAL A 138 11.64 12.78 -7.25
C VAL A 138 12.10 12.12 -8.55
N GLY A 139 12.63 12.88 -9.49
CA GLY A 139 13.14 12.35 -10.76
C GLY A 139 14.26 11.32 -10.55
N LEU A 140 15.22 11.62 -9.68
CA LEU A 140 16.31 10.73 -9.30
C LEU A 140 15.79 9.47 -8.58
N SER A 141 14.82 9.60 -7.66
CA SER A 141 14.24 8.43 -7.00
C SER A 141 13.45 7.53 -7.95
N PHE A 142 12.72 8.11 -8.92
CA PHE A 142 12.09 7.34 -10.01
C PHE A 142 13.12 6.69 -10.94
N PHE A 143 14.21 7.39 -11.27
CA PHE A 143 15.29 6.86 -12.10
C PHE A 143 15.99 5.68 -11.42
N VAL A 144 16.35 5.81 -10.14
CA VAL A 144 16.91 4.72 -9.32
C VAL A 144 15.94 3.54 -9.24
N ARG A 145 14.62 3.79 -9.09
CA ARG A 145 13.60 2.73 -9.11
C ARG A 145 13.52 2.03 -10.45
N ASN A 146 13.55 2.75 -11.58
CA ASN A 146 13.49 2.17 -12.91
C ASN A 146 14.76 1.40 -13.30
N ILE A 147 15.94 1.87 -12.89
CA ILE A 147 17.20 1.12 -13.05
C ILE A 147 17.16 -0.16 -12.22
N ALA A 148 16.69 -0.08 -10.98
CA ALA A 148 16.58 -1.26 -10.12
C ALA A 148 15.54 -2.28 -10.63
N ILE A 149 14.43 -1.83 -11.22
CA ILE A 149 13.41 -2.72 -11.82
C ILE A 149 13.93 -3.35 -13.12
N LYS A 150 14.67 -2.60 -13.96
CA LYS A 150 15.32 -3.19 -15.14
C LYS A 150 16.45 -4.17 -14.77
N GLY A 151 17.11 -3.96 -13.61
CA GLY A 151 18.14 -4.86 -13.07
C GLY A 151 17.62 -6.13 -12.39
N THR A 152 16.34 -6.20 -12.01
CA THR A 152 15.73 -7.38 -11.35
C THR A 152 14.78 -8.19 -12.24
N ILE A 153 14.56 -7.79 -13.50
CA ILE A 153 13.79 -8.58 -14.47
C ILE A 153 14.60 -9.75 -15.09
N MET A 154 15.90 -9.88 -14.80
CA MET A 154 16.69 -11.08 -15.12
C MET A 154 17.19 -11.82 -13.87
N ARG A 155 16.27 -12.31 -13.03
CA ARG A 155 16.62 -13.35 -12.05
C ARG A 155 15.52 -14.39 -11.91
N ARG A 156 15.27 -15.13 -13.00
CA ARG A 156 14.62 -16.45 -12.87
C ARG A 156 14.85 -17.47 -13.99
N TYR A 157 15.62 -17.19 -15.04
CA TYR A 157 15.89 -18.21 -16.06
C TYR A 157 17.33 -18.16 -16.57
N TYR A 158 17.82 -19.36 -16.89
CA TYR A 158 19.13 -19.75 -17.44
C TYR A 158 20.24 -20.09 -16.43
N GLY A 159 20.37 -21.40 -16.19
CA GLY A 159 21.66 -22.02 -15.93
C GLY A 159 22.45 -22.15 -17.23
N TRP A 160 23.72 -21.74 -17.18
CA TRP A 160 24.93 -22.26 -17.86
C TRP A 160 26.07 -21.24 -17.67
N PRO A 161 27.35 -21.64 -17.66
CA PRO A 161 28.45 -20.85 -17.10
C PRO A 161 28.93 -19.76 -18.06
N ARG A 162 29.28 -18.58 -17.52
CA ARG A 162 29.97 -17.51 -18.27
C ARG A 162 31.33 -17.15 -17.65
N PRO A 163 32.27 -16.62 -18.44
CA PRO A 163 33.69 -16.60 -18.12
C PRO A 163 34.07 -15.52 -17.10
N PHE A 164 35.17 -15.79 -16.40
CA PHE A 164 35.74 -15.15 -15.21
C PHE A 164 36.08 -13.64 -15.29
N LEU A 165 35.72 -12.92 -16.36
CA LEU A 165 36.22 -11.56 -16.64
C LEU A 165 35.23 -10.41 -16.36
N GLU A 166 33.98 -10.68 -15.99
CA GLU A 166 33.01 -9.63 -15.58
C GLU A 166 33.08 -9.27 -14.09
N TYR A 167 33.98 -9.89 -13.32
CA TYR A 167 33.96 -9.81 -11.86
C TYR A 167 34.61 -8.57 -11.22
N GLN A 168 35.30 -7.69 -11.96
CA GLN A 168 36.16 -6.70 -11.29
C GLN A 168 35.56 -5.30 -11.10
N ILE A 169 34.47 -4.93 -11.78
CA ILE A 169 33.85 -3.61 -11.58
C ILE A 169 32.62 -3.69 -10.67
N LYS A 170 31.89 -4.81 -10.69
CA LYS A 170 30.68 -5.00 -9.88
C LYS A 170 30.99 -5.25 -8.41
N ASP A 171 32.01 -6.06 -8.11
CA ASP A 171 32.37 -6.41 -6.74
C ASP A 171 33.08 -5.26 -5.99
N ALA A 172 33.77 -4.36 -6.72
CA ALA A 172 34.34 -3.14 -6.14
C ALA A 172 33.26 -2.13 -5.71
N ILE A 173 32.08 -2.17 -6.34
CA ILE A 173 30.92 -1.34 -5.99
C ILE A 173 30.06 -2.03 -4.92
N ASP A 174 29.96 -3.36 -4.95
CA ASP A 174 29.19 -4.16 -3.98
C ASP A 174 29.90 -4.34 -2.60
N GLY A 175 31.18 -3.97 -2.49
CA GLY A 175 31.94 -3.91 -1.22
C GLY A 175 31.54 -2.76 -0.28
N LEU A 176 30.79 -1.77 -0.78
CA LEU A 176 30.08 -0.82 0.07
C LEU A 176 28.74 -1.45 0.49
N PHE A 177 28.54 -1.57 1.80
CA PHE A 177 27.42 -2.18 2.55
C PHE A 177 25.99 -1.69 2.20
N ILE A 178 25.63 -1.54 0.93
CA ILE A 178 24.32 -1.10 0.46
C ILE A 178 23.36 -2.29 0.31
N ASN A 179 23.85 -3.48 -0.09
CA ASN A 179 23.00 -4.65 -0.33
C ASN A 179 22.30 -5.23 0.92
N LYS A 180 22.82 -4.97 2.13
CA LYS A 180 22.13 -5.36 3.38
C LYS A 180 21.03 -4.39 3.79
N TRP A 181 21.10 -3.12 3.36
CA TRP A 181 20.09 -2.10 3.63
C TRP A 181 18.97 -2.08 2.58
N THR A 182 19.27 -2.41 1.31
CA THR A 182 18.33 -2.30 0.18
C THR A 182 17.33 -3.45 0.08
N ASN A 183 17.57 -4.59 0.74
CA ASN A 183 16.65 -5.73 0.70
C ASN A 183 15.52 -5.65 1.74
N ASN A 184 15.56 -4.65 2.63
CA ASN A 184 14.49 -4.42 3.58
C ASN A 184 13.38 -3.64 2.86
N PHE A 185 12.42 -4.37 2.27
CA PHE A 185 11.24 -3.85 1.55
C PHE A 185 10.57 -2.68 2.31
N PHE A 186 10.61 -2.74 3.64
CA PHE A 186 10.10 -1.72 4.53
C PHE A 186 10.80 -0.36 4.40
N VAL A 187 12.13 -0.31 4.32
CA VAL A 187 12.89 0.94 4.21
C VAL A 187 12.69 1.56 2.84
N LYS A 188 12.70 0.73 1.78
CA LYS A 188 12.53 1.19 0.40
C LYS A 188 11.15 1.80 0.17
N ASN A 189 10.08 1.15 0.63
CA ASN A 189 8.73 1.68 0.49
C ASN A 189 8.50 2.90 1.39
N THR A 190 9.05 2.91 2.60
CA THR A 190 8.89 4.05 3.52
C THR A 190 9.57 5.31 2.98
N ILE A 191 10.83 5.23 2.51
CA ILE A 191 11.54 6.38 1.94
C ILE A 191 10.86 6.85 0.65
N TYR A 192 10.47 5.92 -0.22
CA TYR A 192 9.81 6.27 -1.48
C TYR A 192 8.45 6.95 -1.26
N ASN A 193 7.62 6.39 -0.37
CA ASN A 193 6.34 6.99 0.01
C ASN A 193 6.55 8.36 0.65
N TYR A 194 7.57 8.51 1.50
CA TYR A 194 7.93 9.79 2.09
C TYR A 194 8.31 10.83 1.02
N LEU A 195 9.17 10.47 0.06
CA LEU A 195 9.57 11.38 -1.02
C LEU A 195 8.38 11.79 -1.91
N ILE A 196 7.47 10.86 -2.21
CA ILE A 196 6.23 11.17 -2.93
C ILE A 196 5.35 12.13 -2.13
N ILE A 197 5.13 11.84 -0.84
CA ILE A 197 4.31 12.70 0.03
C ILE A 197 4.93 14.09 0.10
N LEU A 198 6.25 14.19 0.29
CA LEU A 198 6.97 15.46 0.31
C LEU A 198 6.83 16.22 -1.01
N ALA A 199 6.93 15.54 -2.14
CA ALA A 199 6.77 16.14 -3.46
C ALA A 199 5.35 16.68 -3.70
N LEU A 200 4.34 15.86 -3.43
CA LEU A 200 2.93 16.27 -3.49
C LEU A 200 2.67 17.45 -2.56
N PHE A 201 3.24 17.42 -1.36
CA PHE A 201 3.12 18.49 -0.39
C PHE A 201 3.71 19.80 -0.92
N THR A 202 4.92 19.74 -1.46
CA THR A 202 5.62 20.91 -2.02
C THR A 202 4.85 21.50 -3.20
N PHE A 203 4.28 20.63 -4.04
CA PHE A 203 3.43 21.02 -5.16
C PHE A 203 2.14 21.71 -4.69
N VAL A 204 1.40 21.12 -3.74
CA VAL A 204 0.18 21.71 -3.17
C VAL A 204 0.46 23.05 -2.50
N PHE A 205 1.55 23.15 -1.74
CA PHE A 205 2.00 24.40 -1.13
C PHE A 205 2.24 25.49 -2.17
N PHE A 206 2.86 25.15 -3.30
CA PHE A 206 3.10 26.08 -4.39
C PHE A 206 1.81 26.55 -5.07
N ILE A 207 0.87 25.61 -5.32
CA ILE A 207 -0.47 25.94 -5.83
C ILE A 207 -1.17 26.93 -4.88
N ILE A 208 -1.14 26.68 -3.57
CA ILE A 208 -1.71 27.58 -2.56
C ILE A 208 -1.06 28.97 -2.62
N GLN A 209 0.26 29.06 -2.80
CA GLN A 209 0.94 30.35 -2.94
C GLN A 209 0.53 31.10 -4.21
N LEU A 210 0.44 30.41 -5.35
CA LEU A 210 -0.02 31.00 -6.61
C LEU A 210 -1.44 31.52 -6.49
N LEU A 211 -2.34 30.71 -5.92
CA LEU A 211 -3.73 31.09 -5.63
C LEU A 211 -3.77 32.32 -4.72
N ASN A 212 -3.00 32.35 -3.64
CA ASN A 212 -2.94 33.49 -2.72
C ASN A 212 -2.49 34.77 -3.44
N LYS A 213 -1.45 34.69 -4.29
CA LYS A 213 -0.98 35.83 -5.09
C LYS A 213 -2.07 36.33 -6.04
N TYR A 214 -2.80 35.42 -6.68
CA TYR A 214 -3.89 35.74 -7.60
C TYR A 214 -5.09 36.37 -6.86
N ILE A 215 -5.53 35.78 -5.75
CA ILE A 215 -6.63 36.30 -4.92
C ILE A 215 -6.30 37.70 -4.38
N LYS A 216 -5.06 37.94 -3.97
CA LYS A 216 -4.60 39.27 -3.56
C LYS A 216 -4.67 40.29 -4.70
N LYS A 217 -4.38 39.89 -5.94
CA LYS A 217 -4.51 40.76 -7.13
C LYS A 217 -5.98 41.18 -7.35
N LEU A 218 -6.92 40.31 -6.98
CA LEU A 218 -8.37 40.59 -6.99
C LEU A 218 -8.85 41.44 -5.80
N LYS A 219 -7.94 41.89 -4.91
CA LYS A 219 -8.26 42.64 -3.68
C LYS A 219 -9.19 41.88 -2.71
N LEU A 220 -9.26 40.56 -2.80
CA LEU A 220 -10.04 39.70 -1.90
C LEU A 220 -9.18 39.21 -0.73
N ASN A 221 -9.82 38.86 0.39
CA ASN A 221 -9.14 38.23 1.52
C ASN A 221 -8.85 36.76 1.19
N PRO A 222 -7.57 36.33 1.10
CA PRO A 222 -7.20 34.99 0.67
C PRO A 222 -7.54 33.89 1.67
N THR A 223 -7.64 34.23 2.97
CA THR A 223 -7.83 33.24 4.03
C THR A 223 -9.14 32.44 3.92
N PRO A 224 -10.33 33.06 3.83
CA PRO A 224 -11.58 32.31 3.70
C PRO A 224 -11.66 31.52 2.38
N ILE A 225 -11.13 32.06 1.29
CA ILE A 225 -11.18 31.42 -0.03
C ILE A 225 -10.29 30.17 -0.04
N LEU A 226 -9.06 30.24 0.46
CA LEU A 226 -8.17 29.09 0.57
C LEU A 226 -8.75 28.01 1.50
N PHE A 227 -9.45 28.41 2.57
CA PHE A 227 -10.12 27.48 3.46
C PHE A 227 -11.23 26.70 2.74
N VAL A 228 -12.09 27.39 1.99
CA VAL A 228 -13.15 26.75 1.18
C VAL A 228 -12.58 25.82 0.12
N ILE A 229 -11.53 26.25 -0.60
CA ILE A 229 -10.85 25.41 -1.60
C ILE A 229 -10.26 24.15 -0.95
N THR A 230 -9.67 24.27 0.24
CA THR A 230 -9.10 23.13 0.96
C THR A 230 -10.19 22.15 1.38
N ILE A 231 -11.32 22.64 1.89
CA ILE A 231 -12.47 21.79 2.23
C ILE A 231 -12.94 21.05 0.97
N LEU A 232 -13.19 21.75 -0.13
CA LEU A 232 -13.62 21.14 -1.40
C LEU A 232 -12.63 20.10 -1.93
N ALA A 233 -11.35 20.39 -1.91
CA ALA A 233 -10.31 19.45 -2.34
C ALA A 233 -10.28 18.20 -1.43
N SER A 234 -10.46 18.37 -0.12
CA SER A 234 -10.50 17.25 0.83
C SER A 234 -11.73 16.37 0.64
N THR A 235 -12.92 16.95 0.40
CA THR A 235 -14.13 16.18 0.09
C THR A 235 -14.00 15.45 -1.24
N ILE A 236 -13.45 16.07 -2.28
CA ILE A 236 -13.21 15.41 -3.58
C ILE A 236 -12.28 14.21 -3.42
N LEU A 237 -11.21 14.34 -2.63
CA LEU A 237 -10.29 13.23 -2.36
C LEU A 237 -10.96 12.08 -1.60
N LEU A 238 -11.81 12.40 -0.60
CA LEU A 238 -12.55 11.41 0.17
C LEU A 238 -13.61 10.66 -0.66
N ILE A 239 -14.17 11.32 -1.67
CA ILE A 239 -15.15 10.72 -2.60
C ILE A 239 -14.46 9.89 -3.70
N SER A 240 -13.11 9.91 -3.78
CA SER A 240 -12.42 9.19 -4.84
C SER A 240 -12.69 7.68 -4.78
N PRO A 241 -13.16 7.06 -5.88
CA PRO A 241 -13.56 5.64 -5.90
C PRO A 241 -12.42 4.70 -5.53
N GLY A 242 -11.16 5.12 -5.71
CA GLY A 242 -9.98 4.36 -5.31
C GLY A 242 -9.88 4.10 -3.81
N LEU A 243 -10.26 5.06 -2.95
CA LEU A 243 -10.22 4.85 -1.50
C LEU A 243 -11.29 3.86 -1.05
N LYS A 244 -12.50 3.97 -1.60
CA LYS A 244 -13.60 3.03 -1.33
C LYS A 244 -13.20 1.61 -1.72
N ARG A 245 -12.53 1.43 -2.87
CA ARG A 245 -11.99 0.15 -3.30
C ARG A 245 -11.00 -0.45 -2.31
N ILE A 246 -9.97 0.32 -1.93
CA ILE A 246 -8.91 -0.14 -1.01
C ILE A 246 -9.51 -0.54 0.34
N TYR A 247 -10.50 0.21 0.82
CA TYR A 247 -11.21 -0.11 2.06
C TYR A 247 -11.93 -1.46 1.96
N VAL A 248 -12.69 -1.69 0.88
CA VAL A 248 -13.44 -2.95 0.67
C VAL A 248 -12.48 -4.15 0.51
N GLU A 249 -11.41 -4.02 -0.27
CA GLU A 249 -10.38 -5.07 -0.42
C GLU A 249 -9.80 -5.48 0.94
N ARG A 250 -9.49 -4.50 1.80
CA ARG A 250 -8.97 -4.79 3.14
C ARG A 250 -9.99 -5.49 4.03
N GLU A 251 -11.25 -5.06 4.01
CA GLU A 251 -12.28 -5.71 4.83
C GLU A 251 -12.55 -7.13 4.35
N ILE A 252 -12.48 -7.41 3.04
CA ILE A 252 -12.49 -8.77 2.48
C ILE A 252 -11.31 -9.58 3.04
N ASP A 253 -10.09 -9.05 2.97
CA ASP A 253 -8.88 -9.74 3.46
C ASP A 253 -8.97 -10.09 4.95
N LYS A 254 -9.49 -9.15 5.77
CA LYS A 254 -9.70 -9.39 7.21
C LYS A 254 -10.79 -10.43 7.46
N ALA A 255 -11.84 -10.45 6.64
CA ALA A 255 -12.92 -11.42 6.75
C ALA A 255 -12.52 -12.80 6.20
N ASN A 256 -11.41 -12.91 5.46
CA ASN A 256 -10.93 -14.17 4.90
C ASN A 256 -10.12 -14.98 5.92
N TYR A 257 -10.83 -15.55 6.90
CA TYR A 257 -10.29 -16.50 7.87
C TYR A 257 -11.22 -17.70 8.05
N CYS A 258 -10.69 -18.84 8.47
CA CYS A 258 -11.48 -20.05 8.77
C CYS A 258 -10.70 -21.00 9.69
N GLN A 259 -11.42 -21.91 10.34
CA GLN A 259 -10.86 -23.08 11.02
C GLN A 259 -11.25 -24.37 10.29
N VAL A 260 -12.46 -24.42 9.74
CA VAL A 260 -12.98 -25.54 8.95
C VAL A 260 -13.64 -25.05 7.66
N ALA A 261 -13.80 -25.93 6.67
CA ALA A 261 -14.36 -25.56 5.37
C ALA A 261 -15.79 -25.00 5.47
N SER A 262 -16.59 -25.45 6.44
CA SER A 262 -17.96 -24.95 6.69
C SER A 262 -18.02 -23.50 7.18
N ASP A 263 -16.89 -22.94 7.63
CA ASP A 263 -16.80 -21.53 8.01
C ASP A 263 -16.74 -20.62 6.79
N CYS A 264 -16.45 -21.16 5.61
CA CYS A 264 -16.23 -20.38 4.42
C CYS A 264 -17.51 -20.21 3.61
N GLN A 265 -17.74 -18.99 3.14
CA GLN A 265 -18.83 -18.63 2.26
C GLN A 265 -18.30 -17.92 1.02
N LEU A 266 -18.80 -18.35 -0.14
CA LEU A 266 -18.63 -17.63 -1.40
C LEU A 266 -19.68 -16.51 -1.47
N LEU A 267 -19.22 -15.28 -1.70
CA LEU A 267 -20.08 -14.14 -2.02
C LEU A 267 -20.16 -13.95 -3.53
N GLU A 268 -21.24 -13.27 -3.97
CA GLU A 268 -21.42 -12.93 -5.38
C GLU A 268 -20.25 -12.08 -5.91
N PRO A 269 -19.81 -12.33 -7.15
CA PRO A 269 -18.73 -11.56 -7.76
C PRO A 269 -19.11 -10.08 -7.85
N LYS A 270 -18.15 -9.22 -7.53
CA LYS A 270 -18.32 -7.78 -7.66
C LYS A 270 -17.02 -7.17 -8.17
N CYS A 271 -17.12 -6.48 -9.30
CA CYS A 271 -16.02 -5.69 -9.84
C CYS A 271 -15.62 -4.55 -8.90
N PRO A 272 -14.31 -4.26 -8.69
CA PRO A 272 -13.12 -4.93 -9.24
C PRO A 272 -12.50 -5.99 -8.28
N PHE A 273 -13.29 -6.52 -7.35
CA PHE A 273 -12.81 -7.37 -6.24
C PHE A 273 -12.60 -8.84 -6.63
N GLY A 274 -12.80 -9.17 -7.90
CA GLY A 274 -12.57 -10.51 -8.45
C GLY A 274 -13.85 -11.32 -8.65
N CYS A 275 -13.65 -12.51 -9.22
CA CYS A 275 -14.73 -13.41 -9.63
C CYS A 275 -15.31 -14.25 -8.49
N ALA A 276 -14.59 -14.37 -7.39
CA ALA A 276 -15.00 -15.20 -6.29
C ALA A 276 -14.42 -14.61 -5.01
N ILE A 277 -15.30 -14.15 -4.14
CA ILE A 277 -14.94 -13.48 -2.89
C ILE A 277 -15.25 -14.45 -1.76
N TYR A 278 -14.19 -14.97 -1.15
CA TYR A 278 -14.28 -15.97 -0.09
C TYR A 278 -14.03 -15.33 1.25
N VAL A 279 -14.99 -15.47 2.15
CA VAL A 279 -14.92 -14.90 3.50
C VAL A 279 -15.50 -15.86 4.51
N ASN A 280 -15.20 -15.61 5.78
CA ASN A 280 -15.84 -16.29 6.88
C ASN A 280 -17.34 -15.97 6.90
N LYS A 281 -18.17 -16.99 7.11
CA LYS A 281 -19.64 -16.93 7.14
C LYS A 281 -20.17 -15.93 8.17
N GLU A 282 -19.48 -15.74 9.30
CA GLU A 282 -19.84 -14.74 10.32
C GLU A 282 -19.75 -13.30 9.79
N ASN A 283 -18.82 -13.03 8.86
CA ASN A 283 -18.59 -11.71 8.28
C ASN A 283 -19.22 -11.52 6.90
N ALA A 284 -19.79 -12.58 6.32
CA ALA A 284 -20.36 -12.58 4.97
C ALA A 284 -21.40 -11.47 4.76
N GLY A 285 -22.31 -11.28 5.71
CA GLY A 285 -23.35 -10.23 5.62
C GLY A 285 -22.77 -8.81 5.59
N LYS A 286 -21.73 -8.55 6.41
CA LYS A 286 -21.04 -7.25 6.44
C LYS A 286 -20.34 -6.96 5.11
N ILE A 287 -19.58 -7.94 4.60
CA ILE A 287 -18.85 -7.78 3.34
C ILE A 287 -19.82 -7.63 2.16
N ASN A 288 -20.89 -8.41 2.13
CA ASN A 288 -21.91 -8.29 1.09
C ASN A 288 -22.55 -6.89 1.06
N GLY A 289 -22.83 -6.30 2.23
CA GLY A 289 -23.31 -4.91 2.32
C GLY A 289 -22.31 -3.88 1.77
N LEU A 290 -21.00 -4.10 1.97
CA LEU A 290 -19.97 -3.24 1.37
C LEU A 290 -19.91 -3.39 -0.16
N LEU A 291 -20.04 -4.63 -0.66
CA LEU A 291 -20.04 -4.93 -2.09
C LEU A 291 -21.26 -4.36 -2.80
N MET A 292 -22.46 -4.50 -2.23
CA MET A 292 -23.70 -3.97 -2.82
C MET A 292 -23.69 -2.44 -2.92
N ASN A 293 -23.09 -1.77 -1.93
CA ASN A 293 -22.93 -0.31 -1.95
C ASN A 293 -21.81 0.17 -2.87
N TYR A 294 -21.02 -0.71 -3.48
CA TYR A 294 -19.95 -0.34 -4.39
C TYR A 294 -20.49 -0.22 -5.83
N ASP A 295 -20.39 0.97 -6.42
CA ASP A 295 -20.80 1.22 -7.80
C ASP A 295 -19.81 0.53 -8.75
N SER A 296 -20.29 -0.48 -9.47
CA SER A 296 -19.49 -1.22 -10.46
C SER A 296 -20.22 -1.30 -11.79
N THR A 297 -19.52 -1.02 -12.89
CA THR A 297 -20.09 -1.07 -14.25
C THR A 297 -19.70 -2.32 -15.04
N CYS A 298 -18.77 -3.15 -14.55
CA CYS A 298 -18.41 -4.38 -15.25
C CYS A 298 -19.21 -5.60 -14.79
N ILE A 299 -19.38 -6.51 -15.76
CA ILE A 299 -20.05 -7.79 -15.62
C ILE A 299 -18.96 -8.86 -15.72
N TYR A 300 -18.90 -9.77 -14.75
CA TYR A 300 -18.07 -10.95 -14.85
C TYR A 300 -18.90 -12.16 -15.28
N SER A 301 -18.28 -13.08 -16.03
CA SER A 301 -18.74 -14.45 -16.16
C SER A 301 -17.79 -15.32 -15.32
N CYS A 302 -18.26 -15.76 -14.15
CA CYS A 302 -17.43 -16.51 -13.20
C CYS A 302 -17.98 -17.92 -13.02
N ILE A 303 -17.08 -18.89 -12.90
CA ILE A 303 -17.41 -20.26 -12.51
C ILE A 303 -17.50 -20.28 -10.98
N SER A 304 -18.64 -20.74 -10.47
CA SER A 304 -18.83 -20.93 -9.02
C SER A 304 -18.07 -22.19 -8.59
N THR A 305 -17.21 -22.05 -7.57
CA THR A 305 -16.48 -23.17 -6.97
C THR A 305 -16.80 -23.24 -5.49
N THR A 306 -16.86 -24.45 -4.95
CA THR A 306 -17.05 -24.67 -3.52
C THR A 306 -15.84 -24.14 -2.73
N PRO A 307 -16.06 -23.42 -1.62
CA PRO A 307 -14.97 -22.96 -0.78
C PRO A 307 -14.38 -24.08 0.08
N THR A 308 -13.07 -24.02 0.34
CA THR A 308 -12.38 -24.83 1.36
C THR A 308 -11.59 -23.94 2.31
N CYS A 309 -11.26 -24.48 3.49
CA CYS A 309 -10.36 -23.83 4.44
C CYS A 309 -8.95 -24.39 4.27
N GLU A 310 -8.03 -23.56 3.79
CA GLU A 310 -6.62 -23.93 3.60
C GLU A 310 -5.74 -22.86 4.23
N ASN A 311 -4.82 -23.26 5.12
CA ASN A 311 -3.93 -22.34 5.84
C ASN A 311 -4.67 -21.22 6.60
N ASN A 312 -5.76 -21.57 7.29
CA ASN A 312 -6.65 -20.64 8.01
C ASN A 312 -7.28 -19.54 7.12
N LYS A 313 -7.36 -19.77 5.80
CA LYS A 313 -8.01 -18.87 4.84
C LYS A 313 -8.99 -19.61 3.96
N CYS A 314 -10.09 -18.95 3.64
CA CYS A 314 -11.06 -19.43 2.68
C CYS A 314 -10.52 -19.27 1.27
N ARG A 315 -10.46 -20.40 0.55
CA ARG A 315 -9.95 -20.50 -0.81
C ARG A 315 -10.92 -21.28 -1.69
N PRO A 316 -10.86 -21.09 -3.02
CA PRO A 316 -11.59 -21.95 -3.93
C PRO A 316 -11.05 -23.39 -3.83
N VAL A 317 -11.94 -24.37 -3.77
CA VAL A 317 -11.60 -25.71 -4.26
C VAL A 317 -11.58 -25.61 -5.76
N TRP A 318 -10.42 -25.30 -6.32
CA TRP A 318 -10.20 -25.55 -7.73
C TRP A 318 -10.22 -27.07 -7.85
N GLY A 319 -11.22 -27.62 -8.53
CA GLY A 319 -11.25 -29.05 -8.88
C GLY A 319 -9.99 -29.52 -9.61
N ALA A 320 -9.07 -28.61 -9.96
CA ALA A 320 -7.72 -28.88 -10.42
C ALA A 320 -6.94 -29.86 -9.54
N GLU A 321 -6.97 -29.78 -8.20
CA GLU A 321 -6.17 -30.72 -7.38
C GLU A 321 -6.76 -32.13 -7.37
N GLU A 322 -8.09 -32.25 -7.30
CA GLU A 322 -8.77 -33.55 -7.40
C GLU A 322 -8.64 -34.15 -8.81
N GLN A 323 -8.79 -33.34 -9.85
CA GLN A 323 -8.61 -33.78 -11.24
C GLN A 323 -7.16 -34.10 -11.54
N TRP A 324 -6.21 -33.33 -11.00
CA TRP A 324 -4.78 -33.62 -11.07
C TRP A 324 -4.46 -34.94 -10.38
N LEU A 325 -5.01 -35.18 -9.18
CA LEU A 325 -4.87 -36.45 -8.49
C LEU A 325 -5.47 -37.60 -9.29
N LYS A 326 -6.64 -37.41 -9.92
CA LYS A 326 -7.24 -38.42 -10.81
C LYS A 326 -6.36 -38.73 -12.03
N ILE A 327 -5.81 -37.71 -12.68
CA ILE A 327 -4.91 -37.90 -13.82
C ILE A 327 -3.63 -38.64 -13.38
N THR A 328 -2.99 -38.19 -12.30
CA THR A 328 -1.75 -38.82 -11.81
C THR A 328 -1.98 -40.26 -11.34
N GLN A 329 -3.09 -40.54 -10.65
CA GLN A 329 -3.48 -41.91 -10.30
C GLN A 329 -3.74 -42.78 -11.54
N ALA A 330 -4.46 -42.27 -12.55
CA ALA A 330 -4.70 -42.99 -13.79
C ALA A 330 -3.38 -43.32 -14.53
N ILE A 331 -2.38 -42.42 -14.49
CA ILE A 331 -1.03 -42.69 -15.02
C ILE A 331 -0.37 -43.84 -14.25
N TYR A 332 -0.34 -43.78 -12.92
CA TYR A 332 0.29 -44.83 -12.09
C TYR A 332 -0.43 -46.19 -12.13
N ASN A 333 -1.72 -46.19 -12.45
CA ASN A 333 -2.53 -47.38 -12.69
C ASN A 333 -2.43 -47.91 -14.13
N CYS A 334 -1.60 -47.27 -14.97
CA CYS A 334 -1.40 -47.63 -16.36
C CYS A 334 -2.68 -47.57 -17.20
N GLU A 335 -3.58 -46.64 -16.88
CA GLU A 335 -4.86 -46.43 -17.57
C GLU A 335 -4.75 -45.40 -18.69
N VAL A 336 -3.68 -44.62 -18.74
CA VAL A 336 -3.47 -43.54 -19.72
C VAL A 336 -2.75 -44.03 -20.97
N THR A 337 -3.18 -43.55 -22.14
CA THR A 337 -2.55 -43.80 -23.45
C THR A 337 -1.81 -42.59 -24.00
N GLN A 338 -2.34 -41.39 -23.76
CA GLN A 338 -1.79 -40.14 -24.26
C GLN A 338 -2.00 -39.03 -23.23
N ILE A 339 -1.00 -38.16 -23.09
CA ILE A 339 -1.09 -36.90 -22.34
C ILE A 339 -0.80 -35.72 -23.27
N PHE A 340 -1.43 -34.58 -23.00
CA PHE A 340 -1.19 -33.31 -23.67
C PHE A 340 -1.10 -32.19 -22.63
N GLN A 341 -0.08 -31.34 -22.74
CA GLN A 341 0.13 -30.17 -21.87
C GLN A 341 0.06 -28.89 -22.70
N ALA A 342 -0.78 -27.95 -22.28
CA ALA A 342 -0.90 -26.62 -22.87
C ALA A 342 -0.08 -25.56 -22.10
N HIS A 343 0.24 -24.44 -22.73
CA HIS A 343 1.03 -23.35 -22.12
C HIS A 343 0.39 -22.70 -20.87
N ASN A 344 -0.90 -22.91 -20.63
CA ASN A 344 -1.65 -22.33 -19.50
C ASN A 344 -1.76 -23.28 -18.29
N LEU A 345 -0.89 -24.29 -18.19
CA LEU A 345 -0.92 -25.38 -17.20
C LEU A 345 -2.08 -26.36 -17.37
N ASN A 346 -2.93 -26.23 -18.39
CA ASN A 346 -3.95 -27.24 -18.64
C ASN A 346 -3.32 -28.53 -19.16
N VAL A 347 -3.75 -29.64 -18.60
CA VAL A 347 -3.33 -30.98 -18.97
C VAL A 347 -4.55 -31.79 -19.34
N SER A 348 -4.45 -32.54 -20.44
CA SER A 348 -5.44 -33.50 -20.88
C SER A 348 -4.82 -34.89 -20.95
N ALA A 349 -5.50 -35.90 -20.41
CA ALA A 349 -5.05 -37.29 -20.42
C ALA A 349 -6.14 -38.18 -21.01
N LYS A 350 -5.82 -38.89 -22.10
CA LYS A 350 -6.70 -39.85 -22.76
C LYS A 350 -6.49 -41.24 -22.20
N LEU A 351 -7.54 -41.82 -21.63
CA LEU A 351 -7.54 -43.14 -21.01
C LEU A 351 -7.69 -44.25 -22.07
N LYS A 352 -7.30 -45.48 -21.70
CA LYS A 352 -7.42 -46.70 -22.52
C LYS A 352 -8.86 -47.04 -22.88
N ASN A 353 -9.82 -46.64 -22.05
CA ASN A 353 -11.25 -46.82 -22.32
C ASN A 353 -11.83 -45.76 -23.27
N GLY A 354 -11.02 -44.77 -23.69
CA GLY A 354 -11.43 -43.69 -24.58
C GLY A 354 -11.82 -42.38 -23.88
N ASP A 355 -12.00 -42.39 -22.56
CA ASP A 355 -12.34 -41.19 -21.79
C ASP A 355 -11.19 -40.18 -21.76
N VAL A 356 -11.53 -38.91 -21.57
CA VAL A 356 -10.56 -37.81 -21.47
C VAL A 356 -10.71 -37.11 -20.13
N LEU A 357 -9.64 -37.14 -19.34
CA LEU A 357 -9.52 -36.37 -18.10
C LEU A 357 -8.83 -35.05 -18.40
N ASN A 358 -9.30 -33.96 -17.78
CA ASN A 358 -8.66 -32.65 -17.86
C ASN A 358 -8.34 -32.17 -16.45
N ALA A 359 -7.19 -31.52 -16.27
CA ALA A 359 -6.79 -30.89 -15.00
C ALA A 359 -5.90 -29.67 -15.28
N ALA A 360 -5.54 -28.93 -14.22
CA ALA A 360 -4.46 -27.96 -14.27
C ALA A 360 -3.28 -28.47 -13.44
N GLU A 361 -2.08 -28.51 -14.02
CA GLU A 361 -0.88 -28.94 -13.32
C GLU A 361 -0.40 -27.87 -12.31
N PRO A 362 0.16 -28.27 -11.16
CA PRO A 362 0.68 -27.31 -10.17
C PRO A 362 1.87 -26.49 -10.68
N LYS A 363 2.68 -27.10 -11.56
CA LYS A 363 3.88 -26.50 -12.14
C LYS A 363 4.11 -27.07 -13.53
N ILE A 364 4.62 -26.22 -14.42
CA ILE A 364 5.04 -26.57 -15.78
C ILE A 364 5.89 -27.85 -15.75
N ASP A 365 5.52 -28.81 -16.60
CA ASP A 365 6.18 -30.09 -16.86
C ASP A 365 6.06 -31.12 -15.72
N ASP A 366 5.22 -30.90 -14.72
CA ASP A 366 4.99 -31.91 -13.69
C ASP A 366 4.29 -33.14 -14.27
N ILE A 367 3.40 -32.97 -15.26
CA ILE A 367 2.73 -34.14 -15.86
C ILE A 367 3.71 -35.02 -16.65
N ILE A 368 4.66 -34.39 -17.33
CA ILE A 368 5.69 -35.09 -18.11
C ILE A 368 6.57 -35.92 -17.17
N LYS A 369 6.97 -35.37 -16.01
CA LYS A 369 7.74 -36.11 -15.01
C LYS A 369 6.97 -37.33 -14.50
N VAL A 370 5.70 -37.15 -14.14
CA VAL A 370 4.85 -38.26 -13.66
C VAL A 370 4.74 -39.37 -14.72
N ALA A 371 4.59 -39.00 -16.00
CA ALA A 371 4.53 -39.98 -17.09
C ALA A 371 5.86 -40.71 -17.33
N ILE A 372 7.00 -40.01 -17.29
CA ILE A 372 8.35 -40.60 -17.41
C ILE A 372 8.62 -41.57 -16.26
N GLU A 373 8.29 -41.19 -15.02
CA GLU A 373 8.46 -42.04 -13.84
C GLU A 373 7.61 -43.32 -13.92
N ALA A 374 6.40 -43.24 -14.49
CA ALA A 374 5.52 -44.39 -14.68
C ALA A 374 5.93 -45.30 -15.85
N GLN A 375 6.78 -44.84 -16.78
CA GLN A 375 7.11 -45.55 -18.03
C GLN A 375 7.71 -46.93 -17.78
N ALA A 376 8.54 -47.08 -16.75
CA ALA A 376 9.15 -48.37 -16.38
C ALA A 376 8.11 -49.44 -16.01
N LYS A 377 6.95 -49.04 -15.48
CA LYS A 377 5.86 -49.94 -15.07
C LYS A 377 4.77 -50.07 -16.14
N CYS A 378 4.41 -48.97 -16.78
CA CYS A 378 3.22 -48.88 -17.62
C CYS A 378 3.48 -48.97 -19.12
N GLY A 379 4.75 -49.00 -19.54
CA GLY A 379 5.14 -48.86 -20.94
C GLY A 379 5.15 -47.40 -21.39
N GLU A 380 5.40 -47.18 -22.68
CA GLU A 380 5.48 -45.84 -23.26
C GLU A 380 4.10 -45.16 -23.31
N ILE A 381 4.04 -43.90 -22.84
CA ILE A 381 2.86 -43.03 -22.89
C ILE A 381 3.14 -41.95 -23.94
N ILE A 382 2.19 -41.71 -24.87
CA ILE A 382 2.35 -40.67 -25.90
C ILE A 382 2.23 -39.30 -25.24
N MET A 383 3.23 -38.44 -25.39
CA MET A 383 3.27 -37.11 -24.77
C MET A 383 3.28 -36.02 -25.86
N GLY A 384 2.45 -34.98 -25.70
CA GLY A 384 2.46 -33.79 -26.55
C GLY A 384 2.45 -32.51 -25.73
N THR A 385 3.09 -31.47 -26.25
CA THR A 385 3.10 -30.12 -25.66
C THR A 385 2.72 -29.10 -26.73
N GLU A 386 1.98 -28.05 -26.34
CA GLU A 386 1.80 -26.86 -27.19
C GLU A 386 3.05 -25.98 -27.22
#